data_AF-A0A5A5U453-F1
#
_entry.id   AF-A0A5A5U453-F1
#
_cell.length_a   1.000
_cell.length_b   1.000
_cell.length_c   1.000
_cell.angle_alpha   90.00
_cell.angle_beta   90.00
_cell.angle_gamma   90.00
#
_symmetry.space_group_name_H-M   'P 1'
#
loop_
_entity.id
_entity.type
_entity.pdbx_description
1 polymer ?
#
loop_
_entity_poly.entity_id
_entity_poly.type
_entity_poly.pdbx_seq_one_letter_code
_entity_poly.pdbx_strand_id
1 'polypeptide(L)'
;MPWGTRNCQNDSTGTVKTAVPELSKRQSSDTEYSDTDLNETKTNSLDDDDDYIGGAENQNQLSKPADALLATGNLLAQYPQLRNLMHNLIPDLLVTDAVQAGIVVKSLADSLEFLKDELRSGNTILQNQIRIHGEIRLTSLLEENAKKQLVYMNENLIDHQQFGRYFSKGLAARIRTAVTTNKYAMGY
;
A
#
# COMPACT_ATOMS: atom_id res chain seq x y z
N MET A 1 11.92 -67.72 -13.40
CA MET A 1 11.58 -66.61 -12.47
C MET A 1 11.48 -65.32 -13.29
N PRO A 2 10.55 -64.40 -12.97
CA PRO A 2 9.30 -64.27 -13.75
C PRO A 2 8.99 -62.86 -14.32
N TRP A 3 8.22 -62.87 -15.43
CA TRP A 3 7.01 -62.07 -15.77
C TRP A 3 7.06 -60.55 -15.99
N GLY A 4 6.41 -60.13 -17.09
CA GLY A 4 5.87 -58.79 -17.32
C GLY A 4 5.15 -58.70 -18.68
N THR A 5 3.82 -58.84 -18.68
CA THR A 5 2.95 -58.93 -19.87
C THR A 5 2.00 -57.72 -19.94
N ARG A 6 1.76 -57.19 -21.16
CA ARG A 6 0.57 -56.40 -21.65
C ARG A 6 0.25 -55.04 -21.00
N ASN A 7 -0.36 -54.04 -21.65
CA ASN A 7 -1.40 -53.93 -22.69
C ASN A 7 -1.27 -52.53 -23.38
N CYS A 8 -1.44 -52.32 -24.71
CA CYS A 8 -2.71 -52.00 -25.44
C CYS A 8 -3.44 -50.75 -24.86
N GLN A 9 -3.87 -49.69 -25.56
CA GLN A 9 -4.25 -49.41 -26.96
C GLN A 9 -4.39 -47.88 -27.15
N ASN A 10 -4.25 -47.41 -28.38
CA ASN A 10 -4.60 -46.05 -28.83
C ASN A 10 -6.12 -45.89 -28.97
N ASP A 11 -6.64 -44.66 -28.84
CA ASP A 11 -7.72 -44.20 -29.70
C ASP A 11 -7.55 -42.72 -30.05
N SER A 12 -7.49 -42.49 -31.37
CA SER A 12 -7.47 -41.22 -32.07
C SER A 12 -8.78 -41.13 -32.84
N THR A 13 -9.59 -40.14 -32.52
CA THR A 13 -10.77 -39.70 -33.27
C THR A 13 -11.07 -38.27 -32.83
N GLY A 14 -11.25 -37.26 -33.66
CA GLY A 14 -11.32 -37.18 -35.11
C GLY A 14 -11.75 -35.74 -35.48
N THR A 15 -11.31 -35.29 -36.67
CA THR A 15 -12.00 -34.35 -37.58
C THR A 15 -12.37 -32.94 -37.10
N VAL A 16 -12.47 -31.86 -37.89
CA VAL A 16 -12.06 -31.39 -39.22
C VAL A 16 -12.42 -29.88 -39.17
N LYS A 17 -11.67 -29.02 -39.85
CA LYS A 17 -11.88 -27.56 -39.96
C LYS A 17 -13.15 -27.19 -40.75
N THR A 18 -13.81 -26.09 -40.38
CA THR A 18 -14.52 -25.10 -41.25
C THR A 18 -15.12 -24.01 -40.34
N ALA A 19 -14.72 -22.73 -40.36
CA ALA A 19 -14.87 -21.66 -41.37
C ALA A 19 -16.25 -20.93 -41.37
N VAL A 20 -16.20 -19.68 -40.86
CA VAL A 20 -16.87 -18.42 -41.33
C VAL A 20 -18.33 -18.13 -40.88
N PRO A 21 -18.64 -16.84 -40.54
CA PRO A 21 -19.89 -16.40 -39.91
C PRO A 21 -20.90 -15.88 -40.93
N GLU A 22 -22.21 -15.98 -40.65
CA GLU A 22 -23.22 -15.15 -41.32
C GLU A 22 -24.41 -14.78 -40.44
N LEU A 23 -24.89 -13.59 -40.76
CA LEU A 23 -25.91 -12.77 -40.14
C LEU A 23 -27.34 -13.19 -40.50
N SER A 24 -28.27 -12.68 -39.69
CA SER A 24 -29.48 -11.96 -40.14
C SER A 24 -30.84 -12.63 -39.87
N LYS A 25 -31.60 -11.96 -38.99
CA LYS A 25 -32.99 -11.45 -39.10
C LYS A 25 -33.72 -11.62 -37.74
N ARG A 26 -33.77 -10.57 -36.92
CA ARG A 26 -34.83 -9.53 -36.84
C ARG A 26 -36.24 -10.11 -36.60
N GLN A 27 -36.72 -10.01 -35.35
CA GLN A 27 -38.06 -9.51 -34.93
C GLN A 27 -37.90 -9.13 -33.44
N SER A 28 -37.71 -7.86 -33.08
CA SER A 28 -38.74 -6.84 -32.80
C SER A 28 -39.75 -7.27 -31.74
N SER A 29 -39.51 -6.84 -30.50
CA SER A 29 -40.58 -6.49 -29.56
C SER A 29 -40.20 -5.16 -28.92
N ASP A 30 -40.98 -4.14 -29.27
CA ASP A 30 -40.87 -2.78 -28.76
C ASP A 30 -41.01 -2.75 -27.24
N THR A 31 -40.09 -2.06 -26.59
CA THR A 31 -40.34 -1.48 -25.28
C THR A 31 -39.70 -0.10 -25.28
N GLU A 32 -40.49 0.85 -25.78
CA GLU A 32 -40.41 2.26 -25.46
C GLU A 32 -40.26 2.41 -23.95
N TYR A 33 -39.19 3.05 -23.47
CA TYR A 33 -39.22 3.99 -22.34
C TYR A 33 -37.85 4.61 -22.07
N SER A 34 -37.87 5.94 -22.07
CA SER A 34 -36.96 6.90 -21.45
C SER A 34 -35.60 7.14 -22.11
N ASP A 35 -35.59 8.13 -23.01
CA ASP A 35 -34.47 9.07 -23.12
C ASP A 35 -34.10 9.56 -21.71
N THR A 36 -32.91 9.21 -21.26
CA THR A 36 -32.19 10.02 -20.27
C THR A 36 -30.89 10.42 -20.92
N ASP A 37 -30.85 11.70 -21.31
CA ASP A 37 -29.65 12.43 -21.68
C ASP A 37 -28.45 11.96 -20.85
N LEU A 38 -27.43 11.46 -21.56
CA LEU A 38 -26.11 11.26 -20.99
C LEU A 38 -25.53 12.65 -20.71
N ASN A 39 -25.93 13.23 -19.58
CA ASN A 39 -25.37 14.45 -19.07
C ASN A 39 -23.88 14.20 -18.84
N GLU A 40 -23.08 14.87 -19.67
CA GLU A 40 -21.65 15.08 -19.52
C GLU A 40 -21.36 15.42 -18.06
N THR A 41 -20.96 14.41 -17.29
CA THR A 41 -20.46 14.65 -15.95
C THR A 41 -19.05 15.18 -16.15
N LYS A 42 -18.95 16.51 -16.20
CA LYS A 42 -17.77 17.31 -15.88
C LYS A 42 -16.83 16.45 -15.03
N THR A 43 -15.67 16.12 -15.57
CA THR A 43 -14.54 15.68 -14.75
C THR A 43 -14.21 16.87 -13.86
N ASN A 44 -14.89 16.96 -12.72
CA ASN A 44 -14.38 17.73 -11.60
C ASN A 44 -13.01 17.10 -11.37
N SER A 45 -11.96 17.91 -11.61
CA SER A 45 -10.64 17.60 -11.12
C SER A 45 -10.82 17.11 -9.70
N LEU A 46 -10.21 15.97 -9.38
CA LEU A 46 -9.90 15.64 -8.00
C LEU A 46 -8.95 16.74 -7.53
N ASP A 47 -9.56 17.85 -7.13
CA ASP A 47 -8.92 18.96 -6.47
C ASP A 47 -8.44 18.40 -5.13
N ASP A 48 -7.18 18.66 -4.86
CA ASP A 48 -6.43 18.27 -3.67
C ASP A 48 -7.06 18.93 -2.43
N ASP A 49 -8.22 18.43 -1.99
CA ASP A 49 -8.78 18.79 -0.68
C ASP A 49 -8.44 17.67 0.32
N ASP A 50 -7.15 17.49 0.57
CA ASP A 50 -6.63 16.81 1.77
C ASP A 50 -6.09 17.86 2.75
N ASP A 51 -7.01 18.72 3.16
CA ASP A 51 -6.84 19.72 4.22
C ASP A 51 -6.89 19.04 5.60
N TYR A 52 -6.09 17.99 5.84
CA TYR A 52 -6.08 17.29 7.14
C TYR A 52 -4.76 16.57 7.48
N ILE A 53 -3.71 17.36 7.70
CA ILE A 53 -2.84 17.18 8.87
C ILE A 53 -2.69 18.55 9.53
N GLY A 54 -3.45 18.76 10.61
CA GLY A 54 -3.23 19.91 11.48
C GLY A 54 -1.80 19.92 11.99
N GLY A 55 -1.09 21.01 11.71
CA GLY A 55 0.07 21.44 12.49
C GLY A 55 1.44 21.05 11.95
N ALA A 56 1.78 21.46 10.72
CA ALA A 56 3.02 22.19 10.40
C ALA A 56 3.18 22.26 8.88
N GLU A 57 2.47 23.21 8.28
CA GLU A 57 2.86 23.79 7.01
C GLU A 57 4.18 24.56 7.22
N ASN A 58 5.29 23.84 7.29
CA ASN A 58 6.60 24.39 6.93
C ASN A 58 7.02 23.71 5.64
N GLN A 59 6.35 24.10 4.56
CA GLN A 59 6.80 23.78 3.23
C GLN A 59 8.15 24.46 2.97
N ASN A 60 9.09 23.67 2.43
CA ASN A 60 10.24 24.13 1.65
C ASN A 60 11.36 24.88 2.37
N GLN A 61 11.98 24.25 3.35
CA GLN A 61 13.44 24.17 3.26
C GLN A 61 13.80 22.73 2.95
N LEU A 62 14.33 22.51 1.75
CA LEU A 62 15.25 21.39 1.54
C LEU A 62 16.38 21.66 2.54
N SER A 63 16.26 21.09 3.76
CA SER A 63 17.28 21.23 4.78
C SER A 63 18.58 20.81 4.12
N LYS A 64 19.66 21.57 4.32
CA LYS A 64 20.94 21.18 3.73
C LYS A 64 21.19 19.72 4.12
N PRO A 65 21.79 18.88 3.24
CA PRO A 65 21.96 17.47 3.53
C PRO A 65 22.55 17.18 4.93
N ALA A 66 23.42 18.06 5.43
CA ALA A 66 23.96 18.01 6.79
C ALA A 66 22.91 18.21 7.91
N ASP A 67 21.99 19.16 7.75
CA ASP A 67 20.90 19.41 8.71
C ASP A 67 19.90 18.25 8.69
N ALA A 68 19.62 17.70 7.50
CA ALA A 68 18.79 16.52 7.34
C ALA A 68 19.42 15.30 8.03
N LEU A 69 20.72 15.07 7.86
CA LEU A 69 21.47 14.01 8.54
C LEU A 69 21.45 14.15 10.06
N LEU A 70 21.65 15.37 10.58
CA LEU A 70 21.59 15.64 12.03
C LEU A 70 20.20 15.38 12.60
N ALA A 71 19.15 15.89 11.94
CA ALA A 71 17.76 15.65 12.35
C ALA A 71 17.43 14.15 12.34
N THR A 72 17.86 13.44 11.29
CA THR A 72 17.71 11.99 11.15
C THR A 72 18.42 11.25 12.29
N GLY A 73 19.67 11.59 12.57
CA GLY A 73 20.46 11.00 13.65
C GLY A 73 19.81 11.20 15.03
N ASN A 74 19.29 12.40 15.30
CA ASN A 74 18.59 12.70 16.55
C ASN A 74 17.31 11.87 16.71
N LEU A 75 16.50 11.74 15.65
CA LEU A 75 15.31 10.89 15.67
C LEU A 75 15.66 9.41 15.91
N LEU A 76 16.69 8.90 15.23
CA LEU A 76 17.13 7.51 15.42
C LEU A 76 17.73 7.26 16.81
N ALA A 77 18.32 8.28 17.45
CA ALA A 77 18.76 8.21 18.83
C ALA A 77 17.57 8.19 19.81
N GLN A 78 16.52 8.98 19.55
CA GLN A 78 15.30 9.02 20.37
C GLN A 78 14.46 7.75 20.24
N TYR A 79 14.43 7.13 19.06
CA TYR A 79 13.67 5.91 18.78
C TYR A 79 14.58 4.78 18.26
N PRO A 80 15.32 4.08 19.15
CA PRO A 80 16.26 3.03 18.75
C PRO A 80 15.63 1.91 17.91
N GLN A 81 14.36 1.60 18.13
CA GLN A 81 13.60 0.63 17.34
C GLN A 81 13.45 1.03 15.86
N LEU A 82 13.43 2.34 15.55
CA LEU A 82 13.35 2.83 14.18
C LEU A 82 14.68 2.63 13.44
N ARG A 83 15.81 2.58 14.15
CA ARG A 83 17.12 2.31 13.53
C ARG A 83 17.16 0.93 12.88
N ASN A 84 16.67 -0.09 13.60
CA ASN A 84 16.58 -1.44 13.06
C ASN A 84 15.61 -1.51 11.88
N LEU A 85 14.47 -0.82 12.00
CA LEU A 85 13.50 -0.74 10.91
C LEU A 85 14.09 -0.08 9.66
N MET A 86 14.80 1.03 9.80
CA MET A 86 15.45 1.71 8.67
C MET A 86 16.43 0.81 7.95
N HIS A 87 17.30 0.11 8.71
CA HIS A 87 18.25 -0.83 8.12
C HIS A 87 17.56 -1.98 7.38
N ASN A 88 16.42 -2.46 7.88
CA ASN A 88 15.67 -3.55 7.25
C ASN A 88 14.85 -3.09 6.03
N LEU A 89 14.31 -1.88 6.07
CA LEU A 89 13.41 -1.36 5.05
C LEU A 89 14.18 -0.81 3.85
N ILE A 90 15.19 0.04 4.12
CA ILE A 90 15.86 0.80 3.06
C ILE A 90 17.34 1.04 3.46
N PRO A 91 18.17 -0.03 3.44
CA PRO A 91 19.54 0.02 3.99
C PRO A 91 20.42 1.07 3.33
N ASP A 92 20.24 1.30 2.03
CA ASP A 92 21.12 2.17 1.24
C ASP A 92 20.71 3.64 1.25
N LEU A 93 19.44 3.95 1.60
CA LEU A 93 18.89 5.30 1.43
C LEU A 93 19.61 6.35 2.27
N LEU A 94 20.05 5.99 3.48
CA LEU A 94 20.82 6.87 4.35
C LEU A 94 22.16 7.30 3.74
N VAL A 95 22.73 6.47 2.86
CA VAL A 95 24.00 6.74 2.19
C VAL A 95 23.78 7.44 0.85
N THR A 96 22.74 7.04 0.11
CA THR A 96 22.50 7.52 -1.26
C THR A 96 21.74 8.85 -1.31
N ASP A 97 20.82 9.08 -0.38
CA ASP A 97 20.00 10.30 -0.32
C ASP A 97 19.56 10.63 1.11
N ALA A 98 20.39 11.41 1.80
CA ALA A 98 20.15 11.87 3.15
C ALA A 98 18.84 12.65 3.33
N VAL A 99 18.41 13.39 2.31
CA VAL A 99 17.18 14.20 2.39
C VAL A 99 15.96 13.29 2.38
N GLN A 100 15.91 12.35 1.43
CA GLN A 100 14.81 11.38 1.36
C GLN A 100 14.81 10.46 2.58
N ALA A 101 15.99 10.03 3.04
CA ALA A 101 16.12 9.24 4.26
C ALA A 101 15.56 9.97 5.48
N GLY A 102 15.84 11.27 5.61
CA GLY A 102 15.28 12.08 6.69
C GLY A 102 13.76 12.16 6.65
N ILE A 103 13.16 12.30 5.46
CA ILE A 103 11.70 12.28 5.30
C ILE A 103 11.13 10.92 5.72
N VAL A 104 11.76 9.82 5.32
CA VAL A 104 11.33 8.46 5.69
C VAL A 104 11.41 8.27 7.21
N VAL A 105 12.54 8.60 7.84
CA VAL A 105 12.71 8.46 9.30
C VAL A 105 11.69 9.28 10.05
N LYS A 106 11.47 10.54 9.63
CA LYS A 106 10.42 11.37 10.22
C LYS A 106 9.05 10.73 10.08
N SER A 107 8.69 10.22 8.90
CA SER A 107 7.39 9.57 8.69
C SER A 107 7.18 8.32 9.54
N LEU A 108 8.25 7.55 9.80
CA LEU A 108 8.21 6.39 10.69
C LEU A 108 8.03 6.83 12.16
N ALA A 109 8.70 7.90 12.58
CA ALA A 109 8.56 8.46 13.92
C ALA A 109 7.15 9.00 14.15
N ASP A 110 6.66 9.84 13.23
CA ASP A 110 5.30 10.42 13.27
C ASP A 110 4.24 9.30 13.30
N SER A 111 4.41 8.25 12.48
CA SER A 111 3.48 7.10 12.45
C SER A 111 3.52 6.29 13.75
N LEU A 112 4.70 6.13 14.37
CA LEU A 112 4.81 5.43 15.65
C LEU A 112 4.18 6.23 16.78
N GLU A 113 4.34 7.54 16.78
CA GLU A 113 3.69 8.44 17.74
C GLU A 113 2.16 8.39 17.60
N PHE A 114 1.66 8.50 16.37
CA PHE A 114 0.24 8.31 16.07
C PHE A 114 -0.31 6.99 16.62
N LEU A 115 0.40 5.87 16.40
CA LEU A 115 -0.02 4.57 16.92
C LEU A 115 -0.09 4.53 18.46
N LYS A 116 0.84 5.20 19.14
CA LYS A 116 0.84 5.28 20.61
C LYS A 116 -0.31 6.14 21.11
N ASP A 117 -0.62 7.23 20.42
CA ASP A 117 -1.70 8.13 20.81
C ASP A 117 -3.09 7.53 20.56
N GLU A 118 -3.27 6.81 19.44
CA GLU A 118 -4.47 6.00 19.20
C GLU A 118 -4.68 4.95 20.29
N LEU A 119 -3.61 4.27 20.71
CA LEU A 119 -3.68 3.29 21.79
C LEU A 119 -4.10 3.95 23.12
N ARG A 120 -3.47 5.09 23.47
CA ARG A 120 -3.80 5.86 24.68
C ARG A 120 -5.23 6.39 24.66
N SER A 121 -5.73 6.74 23.48
CA SER A 121 -7.09 7.22 23.26
C SER A 121 -8.15 6.11 23.30
N GLY A 122 -7.73 4.85 23.50
CA GLY A 122 -8.66 3.74 23.67
C GLY A 122 -9.04 3.02 22.38
N ASN A 123 -8.23 3.11 21.32
CA ASN A 123 -8.48 2.39 20.07
C ASN A 123 -8.58 0.87 20.33
N THR A 124 -9.80 0.33 20.24
CA THR A 124 -10.11 -1.05 20.61
C THR A 124 -9.43 -2.07 19.67
N ILE A 125 -9.20 -1.70 18.42
CA ILE A 125 -8.50 -2.55 17.45
C ILE A 125 -7.04 -2.71 17.87
N LEU A 126 -6.36 -1.61 18.19
CA LEU A 126 -4.98 -1.66 18.69
C LEU A 126 -4.88 -2.38 20.04
N GLN A 127 -5.80 -2.10 20.97
CA GLN A 127 -5.83 -2.78 22.27
C GLN A 127 -5.96 -4.30 22.12
N ASN A 128 -6.84 -4.77 21.23
CA ASN A 128 -7.01 -6.20 20.95
C ASN A 128 -5.74 -6.80 20.36
N GLN A 129 -5.08 -6.13 19.41
CA GLN A 129 -3.84 -6.63 18.83
C GLN A 129 -2.71 -6.68 19.86
N ILE A 130 -2.58 -5.67 20.72
CA ILE A 130 -1.56 -5.62 21.79
C ILE A 130 -1.82 -6.68 22.86
N ARG A 131 -3.08 -6.99 23.19
CA ARG A 131 -3.40 -8.06 24.15
C ARG A 131 -2.85 -9.43 23.72
N ILE A 132 -2.74 -9.65 22.41
CA ILE A 132 -2.26 -10.91 21.83
C ILE A 132 -0.73 -10.90 21.66
N HIS A 133 -0.19 -9.81 21.13
CA HIS A 133 1.19 -9.74 20.64
C HIS A 133 2.13 -8.93 21.54
N GLY A 134 1.62 -8.26 22.57
CA GLY A 134 2.38 -7.33 23.42
C GLY A 134 2.70 -6.00 22.75
N GLU A 135 3.49 -5.16 23.43
CA GLU A 135 3.83 -3.80 22.97
C GLU A 135 4.64 -3.79 21.67
N ILE A 136 5.37 -4.87 21.36
CA ILE A 136 6.09 -5.04 20.09
C ILE A 136 5.16 -4.99 18.87
N ARG A 137 3.84 -5.13 19.09
CA ARG A 137 2.85 -5.02 18.04
C ARG A 137 2.86 -3.66 17.34
N LEU A 138 3.11 -2.57 18.04
CA LEU A 138 3.13 -1.24 17.42
C LEU A 138 4.25 -1.14 16.38
N THR A 139 5.44 -1.60 16.74
CA THR A 139 6.61 -1.60 15.86
C THR A 139 6.44 -2.57 14.69
N SER A 140 5.89 -3.78 14.92
CA SER A 140 5.63 -4.73 13.82
C SER A 140 4.51 -4.27 12.88
N LEU A 141 3.46 -3.61 13.40
CA LEU A 141 2.41 -3.01 12.58
C LEU A 141 2.98 -1.90 11.69
N LEU A 142 3.88 -1.08 12.24
CA LEU A 142 4.59 -0.06 11.47
C LEU A 142 5.44 -0.71 10.35
N GLU A 143 6.21 -1.74 10.68
CA GLU A 143 7.04 -2.47 9.72
C GLU A 143 6.23 -3.11 8.58
N GLU A 144 5.13 -3.79 8.91
CA GLU A 144 4.23 -4.43 7.93
C GLU A 144 3.70 -3.41 6.92
N ASN A 145 3.26 -2.25 7.39
CA ASN A 145 2.69 -1.22 6.53
C ASN A 145 3.76 -0.47 5.73
N ALA A 146 4.94 -0.26 6.31
CA ALA A 146 6.09 0.28 5.59
C ALA A 146 6.53 -0.64 4.44
N LYS A 147 6.63 -1.96 4.69
CA LYS A 147 6.95 -2.96 3.65
C LYS A 147 5.92 -2.94 2.52
N LYS A 148 4.63 -2.91 2.84
CA LYS A 148 3.57 -2.79 1.82
C LYS A 148 3.69 -1.50 1.01
N GLN A 149 4.08 -0.40 1.66
CA GLN A 149 4.29 0.85 0.96
C GLN A 149 5.48 0.78 0.01
N LEU A 150 6.59 0.16 0.41
CA LEU A 150 7.74 -0.04 -0.48
C LEU A 150 7.40 -0.92 -1.68
N VAL A 151 6.65 -2.00 -1.48
CA VAL A 151 6.17 -2.86 -2.59
C VAL A 151 5.32 -2.04 -3.56
N TYR A 152 4.37 -1.25 -3.05
CA TYR A 152 3.55 -0.37 -3.88
C TYR A 152 4.38 0.65 -4.65
N MET A 153 5.35 1.29 -3.99
CA MET A 153 6.22 2.28 -4.64
C MET A 153 7.12 1.67 -5.70
N ASN A 154 7.58 0.42 -5.53
CA ASN A 154 8.39 -0.26 -6.53
C ASN A 154 7.67 -0.36 -7.90
N GLU A 155 6.34 -0.42 -7.90
CA GLU A 155 5.52 -0.51 -9.12
C GLU A 155 5.00 0.84 -9.60
N ASN A 156 4.85 1.82 -8.71
CA ASN A 156 4.09 3.05 -8.97
C ASN A 156 4.89 4.35 -8.81
N LEU A 157 6.15 4.29 -8.38
CA LEU A 157 6.98 5.48 -8.19
C LEU A 157 7.52 5.96 -9.54
N ILE A 158 6.99 7.08 -10.00
CA ILE A 158 7.42 7.72 -11.26
C ILE A 158 8.67 8.57 -11.02
N ASP A 159 8.70 9.34 -9.92
CA ASP A 159 9.81 10.25 -9.59
C ASP A 159 10.53 9.81 -8.31
N HIS A 160 11.77 9.34 -8.48
CA HIS A 160 12.63 8.90 -7.37
C HIS A 160 13.06 10.06 -6.47
N GLN A 161 13.05 11.31 -6.96
CA GLN A 161 13.29 12.50 -6.14
C GLN A 161 12.15 12.79 -5.16
N GLN A 162 11.00 12.13 -5.33
CA GLN A 162 9.85 12.23 -4.43
C GLN A 162 9.71 10.99 -3.54
N PHE A 163 10.70 10.08 -3.52
CA PHE A 163 10.64 8.81 -2.81
C PHE A 163 10.11 8.96 -1.37
N GLY A 164 10.74 9.80 -0.55
CA GLY A 164 10.38 10.01 0.84
C GLY A 164 8.98 10.60 1.00
N ARG A 165 8.56 11.50 0.11
CA ARG A 165 7.20 12.07 0.13
C ARG A 165 6.14 11.02 -0.20
N TYR A 166 6.36 10.22 -1.25
CA TYR A 166 5.47 9.11 -1.61
C TYR A 166 5.40 8.07 -0.51
N PHE A 167 6.54 7.72 0.09
CA PHE A 167 6.59 6.80 1.22
C PHE A 167 5.79 7.33 2.40
N SER A 168 6.02 8.57 2.80
CA SER A 168 5.36 9.20 3.95
C SER A 168 3.84 9.24 3.80
N LYS A 169 3.32 9.75 2.67
CA LYS A 169 1.88 9.82 2.43
C LYS A 169 1.23 8.43 2.44
N GLY A 170 1.80 7.48 1.70
CA GLY A 170 1.22 6.14 1.62
C GLY A 170 1.33 5.34 2.92
N LEU A 171 2.41 5.52 3.68
CA LEU A 171 2.54 4.92 5.01
C LEU A 171 1.45 5.44 5.95
N ALA A 172 1.27 6.76 6.03
CA ALA A 172 0.25 7.37 6.89
C ALA A 172 -1.15 6.85 6.57
N ALA A 173 -1.52 6.79 5.29
CA ALA A 173 -2.80 6.24 4.85
C ALA A 173 -2.97 4.77 5.29
N ARG A 174 -1.95 3.94 5.06
CA ARG A 174 -1.98 2.51 5.44
C ARG A 174 -2.10 2.30 6.95
N ILE A 175 -1.40 3.11 7.75
CA ILE A 175 -1.47 3.06 9.21
C ILE A 175 -2.88 3.43 9.69
N ARG A 176 -3.48 4.51 9.15
CA ARG A 176 -4.86 4.90 9.48
C ARG A 176 -5.87 3.80 9.14
N THR A 177 -5.73 3.16 7.98
CA THR A 177 -6.57 2.00 7.63
C THR A 177 -6.34 0.83 8.61
N ALA A 178 -5.11 0.57 9.01
CA ALA A 178 -4.78 -0.55 9.88
C ALA A 178 -5.32 -0.39 11.32
N VAL A 179 -5.46 0.84 11.82
CA VAL A 179 -6.04 1.13 13.15
C VAL A 179 -7.56 1.24 13.15
N THR A 180 -8.18 1.33 11.97
CA THR A 180 -9.65 1.38 11.80
C THR A 180 -10.24 0.06 11.32
N THR A 181 -9.42 -0.80 10.71
CA THR A 181 -9.87 -2.09 10.16
C THR A 181 -9.42 -3.25 11.03
N ASN A 182 -10.37 -3.95 11.65
CA ASN A 182 -10.06 -5.15 12.41
C ASN A 182 -9.90 -6.36 11.48
N LYS A 183 -8.65 -6.71 11.13
CA LYS A 183 -8.36 -7.92 10.34
C LYS A 183 -8.83 -9.22 10.99
N TYR A 184 -9.01 -9.25 12.31
CA TYR A 184 -9.49 -10.44 13.03
C TYR A 184 -11.02 -10.49 13.18
N ALA A 185 -11.74 -9.43 12.81
CA ALA A 185 -13.21 -9.45 12.72
C ALA A 185 -13.70 -9.86 11.32
N MET A 186 -12.85 -9.68 10.31
CA MET A 186 -13.08 -10.18 8.95
C MET A 186 -12.61 -11.64 8.91
N GLY A 187 -13.50 -12.58 9.26
CA GLY A 187 -13.17 -14.00 9.25
C GLY A 187 -12.55 -14.44 7.92
N TYR A 188 -11.27 -14.81 7.97
CA TYR A 188 -10.55 -15.55 6.94
C TYR A 188 -9.98 -16.82 7.57
#